data_AF-A0A4Q4CNN5-F1
#
_entry.id   AF-A0A4Q4CNN5-F1
#
_cell.length_a   1.000
_cell.length_b   1.000
_cell.length_c   1.000
_cell.angle_alpha   90.00
_cell.angle_beta   90.00
_cell.angle_gamma   90.00
#
_symmetry.space_group_name_H-M   'P 1'
#
loop_
_entity.id
_entity.type
_entity.pdbx_description
1 polymer ?
#
loop_
_entity_poly.entity_id
_entity_poly.type
_entity_poly.pdbx_seq_one_letter_code
_entity_poly.pdbx_strand_id
1 'polypeptide(L)'
;MTKTIRYAIALSLVALPAMAQVAAEHGRPESSAGGMPQLDFANPWTIAQVVWMLIIFGALYVVMAQYALPQVEGVLAARRARIEGDLESAQAAKLRADAALSEHQTATAKARAEAQAAINAATQRAQEEASARSEALNAKLAAQIEAAEGQIASARDAAMGALRQVATETADALVGKLIGKSDTAAVGQAVDRELKARGRA
;
A
#
# COMPACT_ATOMS: atom_id res chain seq x y z
N MET A 1 24.59 15.03 34.12
CA MET A 1 25.41 15.93 34.97
C MET A 1 24.49 17.00 35.55
N THR A 2 23.55 16.58 36.40
CA THR A 2 22.34 17.35 36.75
C THR A 2 21.94 16.99 38.18
N LYS A 3 22.61 17.61 39.15
CA LYS A 3 22.28 17.54 40.60
C LYS A 3 22.77 18.81 41.29
N THR A 4 21.98 19.88 41.32
CA THR A 4 22.25 21.06 42.18
C THR A 4 21.01 21.82 42.68
N ILE A 5 19.77 21.39 42.40
CA ILE A 5 18.55 22.11 42.84
C ILE A 5 17.78 21.28 43.89
N ARG A 6 18.49 20.82 44.93
CA ARG A 6 17.90 20.09 46.08
C ARG A 6 18.68 20.37 47.37
N TYR A 7 18.98 21.62 47.69
CA TYR A 7 19.47 22.01 49.02
C TYR A 7 19.03 23.46 49.32
N ALA A 8 17.87 23.60 49.96
CA ALA A 8 17.47 24.83 50.65
C ALA A 8 16.35 24.61 51.68
N ILE A 9 15.69 23.45 51.67
CA ILE A 9 14.60 23.14 52.60
C ILE A 9 14.85 21.76 53.19
N ALA A 10 15.69 21.69 54.23
CA ALA A 10 15.60 20.77 55.36
C ALA A 10 16.90 20.75 56.19
N LEU A 11 16.71 20.94 57.51
CA LEU A 11 17.54 20.44 58.62
C LEU A 11 18.72 21.29 59.12
N SER A 12 18.47 22.06 60.19
CA SER A 12 19.12 21.78 61.47
C SER A 12 18.33 22.36 62.65
N LEU A 13 17.92 21.43 63.51
CA LEU A 13 17.15 21.55 64.73
C LEU A 13 18.10 21.77 65.93
N VAL A 14 17.64 22.53 66.93
CA VAL A 14 18.11 22.63 68.34
C VAL A 14 19.45 23.32 68.64
N ALA A 15 19.36 24.52 69.25
CA ALA A 15 20.09 24.90 70.46
C ALA A 15 19.34 26.02 71.22
N LEU A 16 18.46 25.65 72.15
CA LEU A 16 18.23 26.39 73.40
C LEU A 16 18.94 25.58 74.51
N PRO A 17 19.39 26.16 75.66
CA PRO A 17 19.03 27.47 76.23
C PRO A 17 20.24 28.28 76.80
N ALA A 18 20.18 29.61 76.79
CA ALA A 18 20.79 30.51 77.79
C ALA A 18 20.66 31.97 77.35
N MET A 19 19.52 32.60 77.69
CA MET A 19 19.39 34.01 78.09
C MET A 19 17.95 34.18 78.59
N ALA A 20 17.63 33.41 79.63
CA ALA A 20 16.59 33.79 80.57
C ALA A 20 17.27 34.72 81.59
N GLN A 21 17.05 36.03 81.48
CA GLN A 21 17.08 37.05 82.56
C GLN A 21 17.26 38.46 81.96
N VAL A 22 16.16 39.09 81.52
CA VAL A 22 15.78 40.50 81.81
C VAL A 22 14.29 40.67 81.40
N ALA A 23 13.36 39.97 82.05
CA ALA A 23 11.93 40.13 81.77
C ALA A 23 11.04 40.03 83.02
N ALA A 24 11.62 40.26 84.20
CA ALA A 24 10.87 40.34 85.45
C ALA A 24 11.25 41.64 86.15
N GLU A 25 10.59 42.72 85.74
CA GLU A 25 10.09 43.82 86.57
C GLU A 25 9.67 44.96 85.62
N HIS A 26 8.36 45.14 85.45
CA HIS A 26 7.66 46.40 85.67
C HIS A 26 6.18 46.20 85.33
N GLY A 27 5.33 46.49 86.31
CA GLY A 27 3.90 46.18 86.33
C GLY A 27 3.04 46.92 85.29
N ARG A 28 1.84 46.37 85.10
CA ARG A 28 0.66 47.01 84.48
C ARG A 28 -0.18 47.62 85.63
N PRO A 29 -0.98 48.69 85.46
CA PRO A 29 -1.99 48.91 84.41
C PRO A 29 -1.97 50.36 83.83
N GLU A 30 -2.63 50.72 82.72
CA GLU A 30 -4.06 51.05 82.56
C GLU A 30 -4.38 51.29 81.07
N SER A 31 -5.63 51.07 80.68
CA SER A 31 -6.18 51.32 79.34
C SER A 31 -6.76 52.74 79.21
N SER A 32 -6.47 53.47 78.11
CA SER A 32 -7.48 53.90 77.12
C SER A 32 -6.92 54.88 76.06
N ALA A 33 -7.32 54.62 74.80
CA ALA A 33 -7.46 55.53 73.65
C ALA A 33 -6.24 56.33 73.15
N GLY A 34 -5.50 55.74 72.19
CA GLY A 34 -4.62 56.51 71.30
C GLY A 34 -3.66 55.72 70.42
N GLY A 35 -4.17 54.77 69.61
CA GLY A 35 -3.41 54.12 68.53
C GLY A 35 -2.41 53.05 68.96
N MET A 36 -2.24 52.02 68.13
CA MET A 36 -1.16 51.03 68.34
C MET A 36 0.19 51.78 68.38
N PRO A 37 1.04 51.62 69.42
CA PRO A 37 2.32 52.32 69.53
C PRO A 37 3.32 51.99 68.40
N GLN A 38 2.98 51.05 67.53
CA GLN A 38 3.71 50.69 66.31
C GLN A 38 3.41 51.60 65.11
N LEU A 39 2.33 52.40 65.16
CA LEU A 39 1.91 53.33 64.10
C LEU A 39 1.98 54.80 64.55
N ASP A 40 2.73 55.08 65.61
CA ASP A 40 2.99 56.45 66.05
C ASP A 40 4.09 57.08 65.18
N PHE A 41 3.67 57.78 64.13
CA PHE A 41 4.55 58.50 63.21
C PHE A 41 5.14 59.79 63.81
N ALA A 42 4.82 60.15 65.07
CA ALA A 42 5.43 61.29 65.74
C ALA A 42 6.79 60.94 66.40
N ASN A 43 7.14 59.65 66.49
CA ASN A 43 8.41 59.18 67.03
C ASN A 43 9.51 59.12 65.94
N PRO A 44 10.66 59.81 66.08
CA PRO A 44 11.74 59.80 65.06
C PRO A 44 12.29 58.40 64.72
N TRP A 45 12.21 57.46 65.67
CA TRP A 45 12.68 56.08 65.51
C TRP A 45 11.79 55.22 64.60
N THR A 46 10.46 55.43 64.58
CA THR A 46 9.54 54.68 63.72
C THR A 46 9.71 55.09 62.26
N ILE A 47 9.95 56.38 61.99
CA ILE A 47 10.27 56.90 60.66
C ILE A 47 11.61 56.32 60.16
N ALA A 48 12.65 56.30 60.98
CA ALA A 48 13.95 55.72 60.62
C ALA A 48 13.84 54.23 60.27
N GLN A 49 13.05 53.46 61.03
CA GLN A 49 12.79 52.05 60.74
C GLN A 49 12.08 51.86 59.39
N VAL A 50 11.06 52.66 59.08
CA VAL A 50 10.35 52.60 57.78
C VAL A 50 11.30 52.96 56.63
N VAL A 51 12.10 54.02 56.77
CA VAL A 51 13.08 54.42 55.74
C VAL A 51 14.07 53.29 55.46
N TRP A 52 14.60 52.64 56.50
CA TRP A 52 15.55 51.55 56.32
C TRP A 52 14.91 50.29 55.74
N MET A 53 13.66 49.99 56.12
CA MET A 53 12.87 48.91 55.50
C MET A 53 12.66 49.18 54.01
N LEU A 54 12.34 50.43 53.64
CA LEU A 54 12.16 50.84 52.26
C LEU A 54 13.46 50.74 51.45
N ILE A 55 14.61 51.03 52.07
CA ILE A 55 15.93 50.88 51.45
C ILE A 55 16.29 49.41 51.24
N ILE A 56 16.11 48.56 52.24
CA ILE A 56 16.37 47.10 52.11
C ILE A 56 15.40 46.47 51.10
N PHE A 57 14.12 46.84 51.16
CA PHE A 57 13.11 46.37 50.21
C PHE A 57 13.39 46.84 48.79
N GLY A 58 13.78 48.11 48.61
CA GLY A 58 14.19 48.66 47.33
C GLY A 58 15.42 47.96 46.76
N ALA A 59 16.43 47.71 47.59
CA ALA A 59 17.61 46.95 47.21
C ALA A 59 17.24 45.51 46.79
N LEU A 60 16.40 44.82 47.56
CA LEU A 60 15.89 43.49 47.21
C LEU A 60 15.09 43.50 45.91
N TYR A 61 14.23 44.50 45.71
CA TYR A 61 13.43 44.66 44.50
C TYR A 61 14.33 44.82 43.27
N VAL A 62 15.37 45.67 43.35
CA VAL A 62 16.31 45.87 42.24
C VAL A 62 17.08 44.59 41.93
N VAL A 63 17.55 43.86 42.95
CA VAL A 63 18.23 42.56 42.77
C VAL A 63 17.31 41.55 42.10
N MET A 64 16.05 41.46 42.53
CA MET A 64 15.06 40.57 41.93
C MET A 64 14.70 40.96 40.49
N ALA A 65 14.51 42.25 40.25
CA ALA A 65 14.17 42.77 38.93
C ALA A 65 15.31 42.55 37.93
N GLN A 66 16.56 42.75 38.36
CA GLN A 66 17.73 42.63 37.48
C GLN A 66 18.30 41.22 37.36
N TYR A 67 18.07 40.33 38.33
CA TYR A 67 18.72 39.02 38.34
C TYR A 67 17.74 37.84 38.24
N ALA A 68 16.60 37.91 38.92
CA ALA A 68 15.67 36.78 38.94
C ALA A 68 14.68 36.78 37.77
N LEU A 69 14.10 37.94 37.41
CA LEU A 69 13.23 38.07 36.24
C LEU A 69 13.90 37.63 34.93
N PRO A 70 15.12 38.09 34.57
CA PRO A 70 15.73 37.69 33.31
C PRO A 70 16.02 36.19 33.23
N GLN A 71 16.29 35.52 34.37
CA GLN A 71 16.48 34.07 34.40
C GLN A 71 15.18 33.32 34.07
N VAL A 72 14.04 33.78 34.59
CA VAL A 72 12.73 33.18 34.28
C VAL A 72 12.34 33.43 32.82
N GLU A 73 12.56 34.65 32.32
CA GLU A 73 12.33 35.00 30.92
C GLU A 73 13.17 34.14 29.96
N GLY A 74 14.45 33.92 30.29
CA GLY A 74 15.34 33.06 29.49
C GLY A 74 14.83 31.62 29.38
N VAL A 75 14.35 31.02 30.48
CA VAL A 75 13.76 29.67 30.46
C VAL A 75 12.48 29.64 29.64
N LEU A 76 11.63 30.67 29.77
CA LEU A 76 10.36 30.72 29.04
C LEU A 76 10.59 30.93 27.54
N ALA A 77 11.54 31.78 27.16
CA ALA A 77 11.97 31.99 25.78
C ALA A 77 12.58 30.71 25.19
N ALA A 78 13.46 30.01 25.92
CA ALA A 78 14.02 28.75 25.48
C ALA A 78 12.95 27.67 25.25
N ARG A 79 11.96 27.57 26.14
CA ARG A 79 10.81 26.66 25.96
C ARG A 79 9.98 27.02 24.74
N ARG A 80 9.66 28.30 24.55
CA ARG A 80 8.92 28.78 23.37
C ARG A 80 9.66 28.45 22.08
N ALA A 81 10.97 28.75 22.01
CA ALA A 81 11.80 28.45 20.85
C ALA A 81 11.85 26.94 20.55
N ARG A 82 11.92 26.10 21.60
CA ARG A 82 11.90 24.64 21.43
C ARG A 82 10.56 24.14 20.90
N ILE A 83 9.45 24.62 21.46
CA ILE A 83 8.10 24.27 21.01
C ILE A 83 7.88 24.70 19.56
N GLU A 84 8.30 25.91 19.20
CA GLU A 84 8.19 26.41 17.82
C GLU A 84 9.00 25.54 16.86
N GLY A 85 10.26 25.22 17.20
CA GLY A 85 11.09 24.32 16.39
C GLY A 85 10.53 22.91 16.28
N ASP A 86 9.98 22.37 17.37
CA ASP A 86 9.32 21.06 17.36
C ASP A 86 8.06 21.08 16.47
N LEU A 87 7.24 22.14 16.54
CA LEU A 87 6.06 22.34 15.69
C LEU A 87 6.42 22.48 14.21
N GLU A 88 7.43 23.28 13.88
CA GLU A 88 7.91 23.44 12.51
C GLU A 88 8.42 22.10 11.96
N SER A 89 9.20 21.36 12.76
CA SER A 89 9.71 20.04 12.37
C SER A 89 8.59 19.03 12.16
N ALA A 90 7.56 19.05 13.00
CA ALA A 90 6.39 18.19 12.89
C ALA A 90 5.56 18.54 11.64
N GLN A 91 5.38 19.83 11.35
CA GLN A 91 4.68 20.28 10.16
C GLN A 91 5.45 19.90 8.88
N ALA A 92 6.77 20.08 8.86
CA ALA A 92 7.61 19.64 7.76
C ALA A 92 7.58 18.11 7.58
N ALA A 93 7.61 17.34 8.67
CA ALA A 93 7.48 15.88 8.62
C ALA A 93 6.11 15.46 8.08
N LYS A 94 5.03 16.11 8.51
CA LYS A 94 3.68 15.87 8.00
C LYS A 94 3.59 16.15 6.50
N LEU A 95 4.09 17.30 6.04
CA LEU A 95 4.08 17.65 4.62
C LEU A 95 4.84 16.63 3.76
N ARG A 96 6.00 16.16 4.23
CA ARG A 96 6.76 15.10 3.54
C ARG A 96 5.99 13.77 3.52
N ALA A 97 5.34 13.41 4.63
CA ALA A 97 4.53 12.20 4.70
C ALA A 97 3.31 12.26 3.77
N ASP A 98 2.60 13.39 3.75
CA ASP A 98 1.45 13.62 2.86
C ASP A 98 1.88 13.57 1.39
N ALA A 99 3.02 14.17 1.04
CA ALA A 99 3.59 14.11 -0.30
C ALA A 99 3.97 12.68 -0.70
N ALA A 100 4.68 11.95 0.17
CA ALA A 100 5.05 10.56 -0.06
C ALA A 100 3.81 9.66 -0.19
N LEU A 101 2.79 9.88 0.63
CA LEU A 101 1.53 9.14 0.55
C LEU A 101 0.83 9.37 -0.78
N SER A 102 0.77 10.62 -1.26
CA SER A 102 0.21 10.96 -2.57
C SER A 102 0.98 10.29 -3.72
N GLU A 103 2.32 10.31 -3.66
CA GLU A 103 3.17 9.64 -4.64
C GLU A 103 2.96 8.11 -4.61
N HIS A 104 2.93 7.49 -3.43
CA HIS A 104 2.66 6.06 -3.27
C HIS A 104 1.29 5.65 -3.81
N GLN A 105 0.25 6.45 -3.54
CA GLN A 105 -1.09 6.22 -4.06
C GLN A 105 -1.11 6.30 -5.60
N THR A 106 -0.45 7.33 -6.15
CA THR A 106 -0.33 7.52 -7.61
C THR A 106 0.44 6.37 -8.26
N ALA A 107 1.59 5.98 -7.69
CA ALA A 107 2.39 4.86 -8.18
C ALA A 107 1.62 3.54 -8.13
N THR A 108 0.87 3.30 -7.05
CA THR A 108 0.03 2.10 -6.91
C THR A 108 -1.11 2.09 -7.92
N ALA A 109 -1.78 3.22 -8.13
CA ALA A 109 -2.85 3.36 -9.12
C ALA A 109 -2.31 3.13 -10.54
N LYS A 110 -1.16 3.72 -10.87
CA LYS A 110 -0.47 3.52 -12.16
C LYS A 110 -0.07 2.06 -12.36
N ALA A 111 0.55 1.43 -11.37
CA ALA A 111 0.95 0.02 -11.46
C ALA A 111 -0.27 -0.91 -11.67
N ARG A 112 -1.40 -0.64 -10.99
CA ARG A 112 -2.65 -1.39 -11.20
C ARG A 112 -3.22 -1.18 -12.61
N ALA A 113 -3.20 0.05 -13.13
CA ALA A 113 -3.66 0.35 -14.47
C ALA A 113 -2.78 -0.33 -15.54
N GLU A 114 -1.45 -0.27 -15.38
CA GLU A 114 -0.49 -0.95 -16.26
C GLU A 114 -0.64 -2.47 -16.23
N ALA A 115 -0.81 -3.06 -15.05
CA ALA A 115 -1.06 -4.49 -14.91
C ALA A 115 -2.36 -4.91 -15.61
N GLN A 116 -3.46 -4.16 -15.42
CA GLN A 116 -4.73 -4.45 -16.09
C GLN A 116 -4.61 -4.31 -17.61
N ALA A 117 -3.91 -3.28 -18.09
CA ALA A 117 -3.64 -3.09 -19.51
C ALA A 117 -2.80 -4.25 -20.09
N ALA A 118 -1.78 -4.69 -19.37
CA ALA A 118 -0.94 -5.83 -19.77
C ALA A 118 -1.75 -7.13 -19.82
N ILE A 119 -2.60 -7.39 -18.83
CA ILE A 119 -3.51 -8.56 -18.82
C ILE A 119 -4.46 -8.52 -20.01
N ASN A 120 -5.10 -7.38 -20.26
CA ASN A 120 -6.03 -7.24 -21.38
C ASN A 120 -5.32 -7.47 -22.73
N ALA A 121 -4.13 -6.88 -22.90
CA ALA A 121 -3.33 -7.04 -24.11
C ALA A 121 -2.81 -8.47 -24.30
N ALA A 122 -2.49 -9.18 -23.21
CA ALA A 122 -2.09 -10.58 -23.26
C ALA A 122 -3.27 -11.49 -23.63
N THR A 123 -4.45 -11.25 -23.04
CA THR A 123 -5.67 -12.01 -23.35
C THR A 123 -6.12 -11.80 -24.80
N GLN A 124 -6.08 -10.56 -25.30
CA GLN A 124 -6.39 -10.26 -26.71
C GLN A 124 -5.43 -10.99 -27.66
N ARG A 125 -4.12 -10.89 -27.42
CA ARG A 125 -3.12 -11.61 -28.23
C ARG A 125 -3.31 -13.13 -28.16
N ALA A 126 -3.58 -13.68 -26.98
CA ALA A 126 -3.84 -15.11 -26.84
C ALA A 126 -5.10 -15.54 -27.60
N GLN A 127 -6.15 -14.73 -27.61
CA GLN A 127 -7.37 -14.99 -28.36
C GLN A 127 -7.14 -14.94 -29.87
N GLU A 128 -6.40 -13.95 -30.36
CA GLU A 128 -6.01 -13.83 -31.77
C GLU A 128 -5.13 -14.98 -32.24
N GLU A 129 -4.14 -15.39 -31.43
CA GLU A 129 -3.32 -16.56 -31.72
C GLU A 129 -4.14 -17.85 -31.71
N ALA A 130 -5.08 -17.99 -30.78
CA ALA A 130 -5.96 -19.15 -30.70
C ALA A 130 -6.89 -19.24 -31.92
N SER A 131 -7.48 -18.13 -32.36
CA SER A 131 -8.31 -18.10 -33.57
C SER A 131 -7.49 -18.41 -34.82
N ALA A 132 -6.31 -17.79 -34.98
CA ALA A 132 -5.42 -18.06 -36.11
C ALA A 132 -4.97 -19.52 -36.17
N ARG A 133 -4.61 -20.13 -35.03
CA ARG A 133 -4.26 -21.56 -34.95
C ARG A 133 -5.45 -22.44 -35.29
N SER A 134 -6.65 -22.09 -34.82
CA SER A 134 -7.86 -22.86 -35.09
C SER A 134 -8.22 -22.82 -36.58
N GLU A 135 -8.14 -21.66 -37.22
CA GLU A 135 -8.33 -21.49 -38.67
C GLU A 135 -7.30 -22.29 -39.48
N ALA A 136 -6.01 -22.21 -39.12
CA ALA A 136 -4.96 -22.97 -39.79
C ALA A 136 -5.15 -24.50 -39.64
N LEU A 137 -5.56 -24.97 -38.46
CA LEU A 137 -5.86 -26.38 -38.23
C LEU A 137 -7.09 -26.83 -39.02
N ASN A 138 -8.14 -26.02 -39.06
CA ASN A 138 -9.35 -26.30 -39.85
C ASN A 138 -9.03 -26.38 -41.34
N ALA A 139 -8.23 -25.45 -41.88
CA ALA A 139 -7.79 -25.48 -43.27
C ALA A 139 -6.97 -26.74 -43.58
N LYS A 140 -6.03 -27.10 -42.68
CA LYS A 140 -5.23 -28.33 -42.82
C LYS A 140 -6.10 -29.59 -42.74
N LEU A 141 -7.13 -29.59 -41.90
CA LEU A 141 -8.05 -30.72 -41.77
C LEU A 141 -8.92 -30.85 -43.04
N ALA A 142 -9.44 -29.74 -43.56
CA ALA A 142 -10.20 -29.73 -44.81
C ALA A 142 -9.38 -30.27 -45.98
N ALA A 143 -8.12 -29.84 -46.13
CA ALA A 143 -7.23 -30.36 -47.17
C ALA A 143 -6.93 -31.86 -47.02
N GLN A 144 -6.80 -32.36 -45.78
CA GLN A 144 -6.62 -33.80 -45.52
C GLN A 144 -7.87 -34.60 -45.85
N ILE A 145 -9.06 -34.06 -45.54
CA ILE A 145 -10.34 -34.69 -45.89
C ILE A 145 -10.49 -34.77 -47.40
N GLU A 146 -10.26 -33.67 -48.13
CA GLU A 146 -10.32 -33.64 -49.59
C GLU A 146 -9.33 -34.62 -50.23
N ALA A 147 -8.10 -34.69 -49.72
CA ALA A 147 -7.11 -35.65 -50.18
C ALA A 147 -7.52 -37.11 -49.91
N ALA A 148 -8.11 -37.38 -48.74
CA ALA A 148 -8.61 -38.71 -48.39
C ALA A 148 -9.82 -39.10 -49.25
N GLU A 149 -10.75 -38.18 -49.50
CA GLU A 149 -11.88 -38.38 -50.40
C GLU A 149 -11.42 -38.69 -51.82
N GLY A 150 -10.41 -37.98 -52.32
CA GLY A 150 -9.78 -38.26 -53.61
C GLY A 150 -9.13 -39.66 -53.68
N GLN A 151 -8.44 -40.08 -52.61
CA GLN A 151 -7.87 -41.43 -52.53
C GLN A 151 -8.96 -42.51 -52.49
N ILE A 152 -10.04 -42.28 -51.74
CA ILE A 152 -11.19 -43.20 -51.67
C ILE A 152 -11.85 -43.31 -53.04
N ALA A 153 -12.06 -42.20 -53.76
CA ALA A 153 -12.62 -42.21 -55.10
C ALA A 153 -11.73 -42.99 -56.08
N SER A 154 -10.41 -42.73 -56.09
CA SER A 154 -9.47 -43.46 -56.94
C SER A 154 -9.42 -44.96 -56.60
N ALA A 155 -9.42 -45.33 -55.32
CA ALA A 155 -9.43 -46.72 -54.89
C ALA A 155 -10.73 -47.42 -55.27
N ARG A 156 -11.88 -46.72 -55.17
CA ARG A 156 -13.17 -47.20 -55.64
C ARG A 156 -13.11 -47.47 -57.14
N ASP A 157 -12.69 -46.50 -57.95
CA ASP A 157 -12.66 -46.65 -59.41
C ASP A 157 -11.73 -47.79 -59.85
N ALA A 158 -10.56 -47.93 -59.20
CA ALA A 158 -9.65 -49.04 -59.44
C ALA A 158 -10.29 -50.40 -59.08
N ALA A 159 -10.97 -50.49 -57.94
CA ALA A 159 -11.67 -51.72 -57.54
C ALA A 159 -12.81 -52.08 -58.48
N MET A 160 -13.57 -51.09 -58.96
CA MET A 160 -14.65 -51.29 -59.95
C MET A 160 -14.09 -51.75 -61.30
N GLY A 161 -12.97 -51.17 -61.75
CA GLY A 161 -12.25 -51.61 -62.95
C GLY A 161 -11.76 -53.05 -62.84
N ALA A 162 -11.14 -53.43 -61.71
CA ALA A 162 -10.71 -54.80 -61.45
C ALA A 162 -11.88 -55.78 -61.41
N LEU A 163 -13.00 -55.42 -60.76
CA LEU A 163 -14.23 -56.23 -60.75
C LEU A 163 -14.78 -56.46 -62.16
N ARG A 164 -14.81 -55.42 -62.99
CA ARG A 164 -15.25 -55.53 -64.38
C ARG A 164 -14.36 -56.47 -65.19
N GLN A 165 -13.04 -56.37 -65.02
CA GLN A 165 -12.10 -57.26 -65.69
C GLN A 165 -12.34 -58.72 -65.29
N VAL A 166 -12.35 -59.02 -63.99
CA VAL A 166 -12.58 -60.37 -63.47
C VAL A 166 -13.94 -60.92 -63.90
N ALA A 167 -14.99 -60.10 -63.86
CA ALA A 167 -16.32 -60.50 -64.30
C ALA A 167 -16.37 -60.82 -65.80
N THR A 168 -15.70 -60.03 -66.64
CA THR A 168 -15.63 -60.26 -68.08
C THR A 168 -14.83 -61.52 -68.40
N GLU A 169 -13.65 -61.70 -67.81
CA GLU A 169 -12.82 -62.89 -67.98
C GLU A 169 -13.56 -64.17 -67.55
N THR A 170 -14.26 -64.11 -66.41
CA THR A 170 -15.03 -65.25 -65.89
C THR A 170 -16.23 -65.58 -66.78
N ALA A 171 -16.97 -64.57 -67.23
CA ALA A 171 -18.11 -64.74 -68.13
C ALA A 171 -17.68 -65.28 -69.50
N ASP A 172 -16.58 -64.79 -70.04
CA ASP A 172 -16.01 -65.22 -71.31
C ASP A 172 -15.58 -66.70 -71.27
N ALA A 173 -14.89 -67.09 -70.19
CA ALA A 173 -14.50 -68.49 -69.96
C ALA A 173 -15.73 -69.43 -69.82
N LEU A 174 -16.80 -68.97 -69.16
CA LEU A 174 -18.05 -69.73 -69.03
C LEU A 174 -18.76 -69.91 -70.39
N VAL A 175 -18.91 -68.83 -71.17
CA VAL A 175 -19.54 -68.87 -72.49
C VAL A 175 -18.74 -69.73 -73.46
N GLY A 176 -17.41 -69.61 -73.45
CA GLY A 176 -16.52 -70.44 -74.25
C GLY A 176 -16.69 -71.93 -73.96
N LYS A 177 -16.84 -72.32 -72.68
CA LYS A 177 -17.11 -73.73 -72.30
C LYS A 177 -18.51 -74.22 -72.68
N LEU A 178 -19.53 -73.37 -72.66
CA LEU A 178 -20.92 -73.78 -72.94
C LEU A 178 -21.27 -73.82 -74.43
N ILE A 179 -20.81 -72.82 -75.22
CA ILE A 179 -21.29 -72.57 -76.59
C ILE A 179 -20.15 -72.74 -77.62
N GLY A 180 -18.90 -72.88 -77.18
CA GLY A 180 -17.73 -73.16 -78.03
C GLY A 180 -17.19 -71.97 -78.84
N LYS A 181 -17.98 -70.90 -79.01
CA LYS A 181 -17.55 -69.61 -79.56
C LYS A 181 -17.88 -68.50 -78.58
N SER A 182 -16.88 -67.70 -78.21
CA SER A 182 -17.05 -66.46 -77.46
C SER A 182 -16.90 -65.28 -78.43
N ASP A 183 -17.79 -64.30 -78.32
CA ASP A 183 -17.57 -62.96 -78.84
C ASP A 183 -17.26 -62.06 -77.64
N THR A 184 -15.97 -61.83 -77.42
CA THR A 184 -15.45 -61.06 -76.28
C THR A 184 -16.03 -59.64 -76.24
N ALA A 185 -16.33 -59.03 -77.39
CA ALA A 185 -16.92 -57.69 -77.45
C ALA A 185 -18.39 -57.71 -77.00
N ALA A 186 -19.15 -58.73 -77.40
CA ALA A 186 -20.53 -58.90 -76.96
C ALA A 186 -20.63 -59.22 -75.46
N VAL A 187 -19.73 -60.07 -74.94
CA VAL A 187 -19.66 -60.40 -73.50
C VAL A 187 -19.34 -59.17 -72.66
N GLY A 188 -18.34 -58.37 -73.07
CA GLY A 188 -17.98 -57.13 -72.39
C GLY A 188 -19.15 -56.13 -72.34
N GLN A 189 -19.88 -55.95 -73.44
CA GLN A 189 -21.07 -55.08 -73.47
C GLN A 189 -22.23 -55.60 -72.60
N ALA A 190 -22.38 -56.92 -72.46
CA ALA A 190 -23.40 -57.52 -71.60
C ALA A 190 -23.07 -57.32 -70.11
N VAL A 191 -21.82 -57.56 -69.72
CA VAL A 191 -21.31 -57.34 -68.35
C VAL A 191 -21.45 -55.86 -67.97
N ASP A 192 -21.14 -54.94 -68.87
CA ASP A 192 -21.30 -53.49 -68.65
C ASP A 192 -22.72 -53.07 -68.36
N ARG A 193 -23.66 -53.65 -69.11
CA ARG A 193 -25.07 -53.35 -68.98
C ARG A 193 -25.58 -53.81 -67.62
N GLU A 194 -25.14 -54.98 -67.15
CA GLU A 194 -25.51 -55.53 -65.85
C GLU A 194 -24.84 -54.77 -64.69
N LEU A 195 -23.57 -54.39 -64.83
CA LEU A 195 -22.86 -53.57 -63.83
C LEU A 195 -23.52 -52.20 -63.68
N LYS A 196 -23.91 -51.56 -64.79
CA LYS A 196 -24.68 -50.30 -64.78
C LYS A 196 -26.07 -50.49 -64.19
N ALA A 197 -26.79 -51.55 -64.55
CA ALA A 197 -28.15 -51.83 -64.04
C ALA A 197 -28.18 -52.04 -62.51
N ARG A 198 -27.11 -52.59 -61.93
CA ARG A 198 -26.99 -52.82 -60.48
C ARG A 198 -26.39 -51.65 -59.69
N GLY A 199 -26.12 -50.51 -60.34
CA GLY A 199 -25.48 -49.35 -59.69
C GLY A 199 -24.03 -49.60 -59.28
N ARG A 200 -23.37 -50.58 -59.91
CA ARG A 200 -21.97 -50.96 -59.69
C ARG A 200 -21.11 -50.63 -60.91
N ALA A 201 -21.39 -49.49 -61.55
CA ALA A 201 -20.54 -48.91 -62.57
C ALA A 201 -19.93 -47.61 -62.05
#